data_AF-A0A2V7M4Q8-F1
#
_entry.id   AF-A0A2V7M4Q8-F1
#
_cell.length_a   1.000
_cell.length_b   1.000
_cell.length_c   1.000
_cell.angle_alpha   90.00
_cell.angle_beta   90.00
_cell.angle_gamma   90.00
#
_symmetry.space_group_name_H-M   'P 1'
#
loop_
_entity.id
_entity.type
_entity.pdbx_description
1 polymer ?
#
loop_
_entity_poly.entity_id
_entity_poly.type
_entity_poly.pdbx_seq_one_letter_code
_entity_poly.pdbx_strand_id
1 'polypeptide(L)'
;MFGLQLDLLIPLILILIVVVVLVATKANVLPKKSLPFIAAGLAGVFGWSIFNKARKDALRQKLKDEEAQQREQEKRAAEAARLAGISDGERMRAVAEAQRLRDAQQKERLLIDARTAQEKEEISKLQGDELWERYLRQFGQDK
;
A
#
# COMPACT_ATOMS: atom_id res chain seq x y z
N MET A 1 -10.85 1.13 -16.22
CA MET A 1 -11.17 -0.31 -16.16
C MET A 1 -10.10 -1.19 -16.86
N PHE A 2 -8.83 -0.79 -16.95
CA PHE A 2 -7.78 -1.61 -17.58
C PHE A 2 -6.83 -2.31 -16.58
N GLY A 3 -6.86 -1.95 -15.30
CA GLY A 3 -5.97 -2.53 -14.28
C GLY A 3 -6.36 -3.96 -13.83
N LEU A 4 -7.65 -4.28 -13.83
CA LEU A 4 -8.16 -5.61 -13.45
C LEU A 4 -7.81 -6.69 -14.47
N GLN A 5 -7.67 -6.32 -15.75
CA GLN A 5 -7.28 -7.25 -16.79
C GLN A 5 -5.81 -7.63 -16.67
N LEU A 6 -4.89 -6.69 -16.45
CA LEU A 6 -3.45 -6.99 -16.32
C LEU A 6 -3.13 -7.84 -15.08
N ASP A 7 -3.76 -7.56 -13.93
CA ASP A 7 -3.56 -8.34 -12.69
C ASP A 7 -4.03 -9.80 -12.82
N LEU A 8 -5.03 -10.08 -13.68
CA LEU A 8 -5.49 -11.45 -13.97
C LEU A 8 -4.75 -12.07 -15.18
N LEU A 9 -4.30 -11.24 -16.13
CA LEU A 9 -3.59 -11.65 -17.34
C LEU A 9 -2.20 -12.20 -17.00
N ILE A 10 -1.49 -11.58 -16.06
CA ILE A 10 -0.17 -12.03 -15.62
C ILE A 10 -0.21 -13.46 -15.03
N PRO A 11 -1.07 -13.80 -14.05
CA PRO A 11 -1.19 -15.17 -13.56
C PRO A 11 -1.74 -16.13 -14.62
N LEU A 12 -2.64 -15.68 -15.50
CA LEU A 12 -3.13 -16.51 -16.61
C LEU A 12 -1.99 -16.88 -17.59
N ILE A 13 -1.13 -15.93 -17.95
CA ILE A 13 0.04 -16.15 -18.80
C ILE A 13 1.04 -17.08 -18.10
N LEU A 14 1.28 -16.91 -16.80
CA LEU A 14 2.13 -17.82 -16.02
C LEU A 14 1.60 -19.25 -16.00
N ILE A 15 0.29 -19.43 -15.78
CA ILE A 15 -0.36 -20.76 -15.84
C ILE A 15 -0.23 -21.34 -17.24
N LEU A 16 -0.45 -20.54 -18.29
CA LEU A 16 -0.29 -20.98 -19.68
C LEU A 16 1.15 -21.45 -19.95
N ILE A 17 2.16 -20.69 -19.50
CA ILE A 17 3.58 -21.07 -19.63
C ILE A 17 3.85 -22.39 -18.90
N VAL A 18 3.35 -22.55 -17.67
CA VAL A 18 3.49 -23.80 -16.91
C VAL A 18 2.86 -24.98 -17.64
N VAL A 19 1.65 -24.83 -18.18
CA VAL A 19 0.95 -25.86 -18.96
C VAL A 19 1.72 -26.21 -20.23
N VAL A 20 2.20 -25.22 -20.98
CA VAL A 20 3.01 -25.43 -22.20
C VAL A 20 4.31 -26.17 -21.87
N VAL A 21 4.98 -25.80 -20.79
CA VAL A 21 6.19 -26.49 -20.31
C VAL A 21 5.87 -27.93 -19.91
N LEU A 22 4.76 -28.18 -19.21
CA LEU A 22 4.34 -29.52 -18.79
C LEU A 22 4.04 -30.43 -19.99
N VAL A 23 3.31 -29.91 -20.98
CA VAL A 23 2.99 -30.61 -22.23
C VAL A 23 4.25 -30.88 -23.04
N ALA A 24 5.14 -29.89 -23.19
CA ALA A 24 6.41 -30.05 -23.91
C ALA A 24 7.39 -31.01 -23.19
N THR A 25 7.34 -31.08 -21.86
CA THR A 25 8.12 -32.05 -21.07
C THR A 25 7.55 -33.46 -21.24
N LYS A 26 6.22 -33.63 -21.22
CA LYS A 26 5.56 -34.93 -21.50
C LYS A 26 5.76 -35.41 -22.93
N ALA A 27 5.82 -34.49 -23.89
CA ALA A 27 6.11 -34.78 -25.30
C ALA A 27 7.61 -35.05 -25.55
N ASN A 28 8.47 -35.00 -24.52
CA ASN A 28 9.91 -35.23 -24.60
C ASN A 28 10.65 -34.24 -25.53
N VAL A 29 10.03 -33.08 -25.80
CA VAL A 29 10.55 -32.03 -26.70
C VAL A 29 11.51 -31.09 -25.97
N LEU A 30 11.42 -31.02 -24.62
CA LEU A 30 12.30 -30.19 -23.80
C LEU A 30 13.48 -30.99 -23.21
N PRO A 31 14.73 -30.51 -23.33
CA PRO A 31 15.87 -31.13 -22.68
C PRO A 31 15.73 -31.01 -21.15
N LYS A 32 15.86 -32.13 -20.45
CA LYS A 32 15.73 -32.26 -18.97
C LYS A 32 16.60 -31.27 -18.17
N LYS A 33 17.60 -30.66 -18.81
CA LYS A 33 18.49 -29.63 -18.25
C LYS A 33 17.82 -28.25 -18.06
N SER A 34 16.66 -28.01 -18.66
CA SER A 34 15.94 -26.72 -18.59
C SER A 34 15.04 -26.57 -17.35
N LEU A 35 14.61 -27.69 -16.74
CA LEU A 35 13.81 -27.73 -15.51
C LEU A 35 14.37 -26.88 -14.34
N PRO A 36 15.67 -26.93 -13.99
CA PRO A 36 16.21 -26.11 -12.89
C PRO A 36 16.13 -24.61 -13.16
N PHE A 37 16.23 -24.17 -14.42
CA PHE A 37 16.11 -22.75 -14.77
C PHE A 37 14.68 -22.23 -14.62
N ILE A 38 13.68 -23.06 -14.95
CA ILE A 38 12.26 -22.73 -14.76
C ILE A 38 11.92 -22.68 -13.27
N ALA A 39 12.41 -23.65 -12.48
CA ALA A 39 12.23 -23.65 -11.03
C ALA A 39 12.89 -22.42 -10.36
N ALA A 40 14.10 -22.04 -10.80
CA ALA A 40 14.76 -20.83 -10.31
C ALA A 40 14.01 -19.55 -10.69
N GLY A 41 13.49 -19.47 -11.92
CA GLY A 41 12.67 -18.34 -12.37
C GLY A 41 11.38 -18.17 -11.56
N LEU A 42 10.66 -19.27 -11.32
CA LEU A 42 9.46 -19.25 -10.48
C LEU A 42 9.80 -18.88 -9.03
N ALA A 43 10.85 -19.46 -8.45
CA ALA A 43 11.29 -19.13 -7.09
C ALA A 43 11.66 -17.64 -6.96
N GLY A 44 12.26 -17.03 -7.99
CA GLY A 44 12.56 -15.60 -8.01
C GLY A 44 11.31 -14.72 -7.97
N VAL A 45 10.30 -15.03 -8.80
CA VAL A 45 9.04 -14.27 -8.84
C VAL A 45 8.25 -14.42 -7.53
N PHE A 46 8.13 -15.65 -7.02
CA PHE A 46 7.43 -15.90 -5.75
C PHE A 46 8.17 -15.28 -4.57
N GLY A 47 9.51 -15.36 -4.52
CA GLY A 47 10.33 -14.74 -3.49
C GLY A 47 10.19 -13.22 -3.46
N TRP A 48 10.21 -12.57 -4.64
CA TRP A 48 10.00 -11.12 -4.75
C TRP A 48 8.61 -10.69 -4.29
N SER A 49 7.57 -11.46 -4.65
CA SER A 49 6.19 -11.18 -4.25
C SER A 49 6.01 -11.26 -2.72
N ILE A 50 6.55 -12.29 -2.08
CA ILE A 50 6.48 -12.47 -0.62
C ILE A 50 7.25 -11.34 0.08
N PHE A 51 8.45 -11.01 -0.41
CA PHE A 51 9.26 -9.93 0.14
C PHE A 51 8.56 -8.56 0.07
N ASN A 52 7.97 -8.24 -1.08
CA ASN A 52 7.22 -6.98 -1.24
C ASN A 52 6.00 -6.92 -0.31
N LYS A 53 5.30 -8.04 -0.10
CA LYS A 53 4.18 -8.10 0.84
C LYS A 53 4.65 -7.86 2.28
N ALA A 54 5.68 -8.56 2.72
CA ALA A 54 6.25 -8.38 4.07
C ALA A 54 6.74 -6.94 4.30
N ARG A 55 7.36 -6.33 3.29
CA ARG A 55 7.80 -4.93 3.35
C ARG A 55 6.63 -3.96 3.48
N LYS A 56 5.54 -4.18 2.73
CA LYS A 56 4.31 -3.38 2.83
C LYS A 56 3.65 -3.53 4.21
N ASP A 57 3.59 -4.75 4.74
CA ASP A 57 3.02 -5.00 6.06
C ASP A 57 3.84 -4.32 7.17
N ALA A 58 5.17 -4.34 7.08
CA ALA A 58 6.06 -3.64 8.01
C ALA A 58 5.86 -2.11 7.96
N LEU A 59 5.69 -1.53 6.76
CA LEU A 59 5.39 -0.10 6.61
C LEU A 59 4.02 0.27 7.19
N ARG A 60 3.00 -0.60 6.99
CA ARG A 60 1.67 -0.40 7.57
C ARG A 60 1.69 -0.47 9.10
N GLN A 61 2.48 -1.38 9.69
CA GLN A 61 2.68 -1.43 11.14
C GLN A 61 3.32 -0.15 11.67
N LYS A 62 4.41 0.32 11.04
CA LYS A 62 5.05 1.57 11.44
C LYS A 62 4.09 2.75 11.41
N LEU A 63 3.29 2.89 10.35
CA LEU A 63 2.27 3.95 10.27
C LEU A 63 1.21 3.83 11.36
N LYS A 64 0.82 2.60 11.72
CA LYS A 64 -0.15 2.37 12.80
C LYS A 64 0.42 2.71 14.18
N ASP A 65 1.70 2.40 14.40
CA ASP A 65 2.41 2.73 15.63
C ASP A 65 2.64 4.23 15.76
N GLU A 66 3.00 4.92 14.68
CA GLU A 66 3.12 6.38 14.65
C GLU A 66 1.77 7.07 14.88
N GLU A 67 0.69 6.59 14.27
CA GLU A 67 -0.67 7.10 14.55
C GLU A 67 -1.08 6.89 16.02
N ALA A 68 -0.73 5.74 16.60
CA ALA A 68 -1.03 5.46 18.01
C ALA A 68 -0.28 6.43 18.93
N GLN A 69 1.02 6.66 18.66
CA GLN A 69 1.83 7.61 19.41
C GLN A 69 1.33 9.04 19.25
N GLN A 70 0.96 9.46 18.04
CA GLN A 70 0.39 10.79 17.82
C GLN A 70 -0.94 10.97 18.54
N ARG A 71 -1.82 9.96 18.53
CA ARG A 71 -3.07 10.02 19.31
C ARG A 71 -2.85 10.11 20.81
N GLU A 72 -1.84 9.43 21.34
CA GLU A 72 -1.48 9.57 22.76
C GLU A 72 -0.94 10.97 23.08
N GLN A 73 -0.10 11.52 22.22
CA GLN A 73 0.41 12.89 22.36
C GLN A 73 -0.72 13.92 22.23
N GLU A 74 -1.62 13.77 21.25
CA GLU A 74 -2.82 14.62 21.10
C GLU A 74 -3.69 14.56 22.36
N LYS A 75 -3.91 13.38 22.95
CA LYS A 75 -4.67 13.25 24.20
C LYS A 75 -4.01 13.98 25.36
N ARG A 76 -2.70 13.80 25.55
CA ARG A 76 -1.95 14.51 26.61
C ARG A 76 -1.93 16.02 26.39
N ALA A 77 -1.76 16.46 25.14
CA ALA A 77 -1.81 17.87 24.77
C ALA A 77 -3.21 18.46 24.96
N ALA A 78 -4.27 17.72 24.64
CA ALA A 78 -5.65 18.15 24.84
C ALA A 78 -6.02 18.23 26.33
N GLU A 79 -5.55 17.28 27.16
CA GLU A 79 -5.71 17.34 28.62
C GLU A 79 -4.94 18.52 29.21
N ALA A 80 -3.69 18.73 28.78
CA ALA A 80 -2.89 19.89 29.18
C ALA A 80 -3.53 21.21 28.72
N ALA A 81 -4.09 21.27 27.52
CA ALA A 81 -4.78 22.44 26.98
C ALA A 81 -6.08 22.75 27.73
N ARG A 82 -6.79 21.70 28.16
CA ARG A 82 -8.01 21.81 28.97
C ARG A 82 -7.69 22.31 30.38
N LEU A 83 -6.57 21.89 30.96
CA LEU A 83 -6.07 22.36 32.25
C LEU A 83 -5.47 23.77 32.16
N ALA A 84 -4.83 24.12 31.05
CA ALA A 84 -4.09 25.38 30.87
C ALA A 84 -4.94 26.54 30.32
N GLY A 85 -6.22 26.32 29.97
CA GLY A 85 -7.09 27.41 29.51
C GLY A 85 -6.56 28.12 28.26
N ILE A 86 -6.00 27.36 27.31
CA ILE A 86 -5.34 27.88 26.11
C ILE A 86 -6.28 28.81 25.32
N SER A 87 -5.76 29.98 24.91
CA SER A 87 -6.50 30.99 24.14
C SER A 87 -6.95 30.44 22.77
N ASP A 88 -8.10 30.90 22.27
CA ASP A 88 -8.70 30.38 21.03
C ASP A 88 -7.76 30.46 19.81
N GLY A 89 -6.80 31.39 19.80
CA GLY A 89 -5.80 31.52 18.73
C GLY A 89 -4.77 30.38 18.69
N GLU A 90 -4.36 29.86 19.85
CA GLU A 90 -3.44 28.72 19.92
C GLU A 90 -4.16 27.40 19.61
N ARG A 91 -5.44 27.29 19.99
CA ARG A 91 -6.29 26.15 19.59
C ARG A 91 -6.46 26.07 18.08
N MET A 92 -6.74 27.20 17.41
CA MET A 92 -6.86 27.20 15.94
C MET A 92 -5.56 26.77 15.26
N ARG A 93 -4.39 27.19 15.76
CA ARG A 93 -3.09 26.76 15.22
C ARG A 93 -2.84 25.27 15.41
N ALA A 94 -3.10 24.75 16.61
CA ALA A 94 -2.96 23.33 16.90
C ALA A 94 -3.89 22.45 16.05
N VAL A 95 -5.14 22.89 15.84
CA VAL A 95 -6.08 22.19 14.95
C VAL A 95 -5.61 22.22 13.50
N ALA A 96 -5.11 23.36 13.01
CA ALA A 96 -4.59 23.46 11.65
C ALA A 96 -3.36 22.58 11.42
N GLU A 97 -2.46 22.48 12.41
CA GLU A 97 -1.30 21.56 12.35
C GLU A 97 -1.74 20.10 12.38
N ALA A 98 -2.67 19.74 13.28
CA ALA A 98 -3.23 18.39 13.34
C ALA A 98 -3.92 17.99 12.03
N GLN A 99 -4.64 18.93 11.38
CA GLN A 99 -5.26 18.70 10.08
C GLN A 99 -4.21 18.39 9.01
N ARG A 100 -3.12 19.19 8.93
CA ARG A 100 -2.03 18.96 7.97
C ARG A 100 -1.33 17.61 8.18
N LEU A 101 -1.14 17.21 9.43
CA LEU A 101 -0.55 15.91 9.76
C LEU A 101 -1.47 14.75 9.31
N ARG A 102 -2.78 14.87 9.55
CA ARG A 102 -3.77 13.89 9.08
C ARG A 102 -3.79 13.77 7.56
N ASP A 103 -3.78 14.88 6.84
CA ASP A 103 -3.76 14.88 5.38
C ASP A 103 -2.47 14.23 4.84
N ALA A 104 -1.32 14.53 5.47
CA ALA A 104 -0.05 13.89 5.12
C ALA A 104 -0.09 12.36 5.32
N GLN A 105 -0.63 11.90 6.45
CA GLN A 105 -0.77 10.46 6.74
C GLN A 105 -1.71 9.74 5.77
N GLN A 106 -2.85 10.35 5.45
CA GLN A 106 -3.81 9.78 4.49
C GLN A 106 -3.18 9.62 3.10
N LYS A 107 -2.44 10.64 2.67
CA LYS A 107 -1.71 10.62 1.40
C LYS A 107 -0.64 9.55 1.37
N GLU A 108 0.14 9.42 2.44
CA GLU A 108 1.16 8.38 2.56
C GLU A 108 0.56 6.97 2.48
N ARG A 109 -0.57 6.74 3.16
CA ARG A 109 -1.30 5.46 3.09
C ARG A 109 -1.75 5.13 1.68
N LEU A 110 -2.32 6.10 0.96
CA LEU A 110 -2.71 5.93 -0.44
C LEU A 110 -1.49 5.62 -1.33
N LEU A 111 -0.36 6.31 -1.13
CA LEU A 111 0.88 6.07 -1.90
C LEU A 111 1.49 4.68 -1.66
N ILE A 112 1.35 4.15 -0.45
CA ILE A 112 1.81 2.78 -0.10
C ILE A 112 0.92 1.73 -0.75
N ASP A 113 -0.39 1.96 -0.80
CA ASP A 113 -1.34 1.02 -1.40
C ASP A 113 -1.34 1.06 -2.92
N ALA A 114 -0.96 2.20 -3.52
CA ALA A 114 -0.86 2.40 -4.95
C ALA A 114 -0.04 1.29 -5.65
N ARG A 115 -0.64 0.69 -6.69
CA ARG A 115 -0.06 -0.45 -7.40
C ARG A 115 0.80 -0.03 -8.58
N THR A 116 0.55 1.16 -9.14
CA THR A 116 1.22 1.65 -10.35
C THR A 116 1.91 3.00 -10.13
N ALA A 117 2.91 3.31 -10.97
CA ALA A 117 3.58 4.61 -10.93
C ALA A 117 2.63 5.77 -11.27
N GLN A 118 1.68 5.54 -12.18
CA GLN A 118 0.67 6.51 -12.58
C GLN A 118 -0.30 6.82 -11.42
N GLU A 119 -0.76 5.79 -10.70
CA GLU A 119 -1.61 5.96 -9.51
C GLU A 119 -0.88 6.73 -8.40
N LYS A 120 0.42 6.48 -8.20
CA LYS A 120 1.24 7.26 -7.26
C LYS A 120 1.33 8.73 -7.66
N GLU A 121 1.47 9.00 -8.95
CA GLU A 121 1.52 10.37 -9.46
C GLU A 121 0.17 11.08 -9.28
N GLU A 122 -0.94 10.40 -9.58
CA GLU A 122 -2.30 10.92 -9.32
C GLU A 122 -2.50 11.23 -7.84
N ILE A 123 -2.17 10.30 -6.93
CA ILE A 123 -2.28 10.50 -5.48
C ILE A 123 -1.37 11.64 -5.01
N SER A 124 -0.19 11.82 -5.61
CA SER A 124 0.73 12.91 -5.27
C SER A 124 0.16 14.30 -5.60
N LYS A 125 -0.78 14.39 -6.55
CA LYS A 125 -1.44 15.64 -6.95
C LYS A 125 -2.68 15.95 -6.10
N LEU A 126 -3.29 14.95 -5.46
CA LEU A 126 -4.44 15.15 -4.58
C LEU A 126 -4.10 15.98 -3.33
N GLN A 127 -5.02 16.87 -2.96
CA GLN A 127 -4.98 17.71 -1.76
C GLN A 127 -6.41 17.91 -1.20
N GLY A 128 -6.53 18.18 0.10
CA GLY A 128 -7.79 18.55 0.74
C GLY A 128 -8.90 17.51 0.57
N ASP A 129 -10.08 17.95 0.14
CA ASP A 129 -11.29 17.12 0.07
C ASP A 129 -11.18 15.96 -0.92
N GLU A 130 -10.48 16.15 -2.04
CA GLU A 130 -10.28 15.09 -3.04
C GLU A 130 -9.43 13.94 -2.50
N LEU A 131 -8.42 14.28 -1.67
CA LEU A 131 -7.60 13.30 -0.97
C LEU A 131 -8.43 12.50 0.03
N TRP A 132 -9.29 13.19 0.79
CA TRP A 132 -10.17 12.57 1.77
C TRP A 132 -11.21 11.65 1.12
N GLU A 133 -11.84 12.07 0.03
CA GLU A 133 -12.77 11.21 -0.72
C GLU A 133 -12.09 9.96 -1.27
N ARG A 134 -10.88 10.10 -1.82
CA ARG A 134 -10.11 8.95 -2.33
C ARG A 134 -9.75 8.00 -1.20
N TYR A 135 -9.33 8.54 -0.06
CA TYR A 135 -9.04 7.78 1.15
C TYR A 135 -10.28 7.01 1.64
N LEU A 136 -11.44 7.65 1.71
CA LEU A 136 -12.70 7.02 2.11
C LEU A 136 -13.16 5.95 1.12
N ARG A 137 -13.01 6.17 -0.20
CA ARG A 137 -13.33 5.13 -1.18
C ARG A 137 -12.47 3.88 -1.05
N GLN A 138 -11.21 4.03 -0.63
CA GLN A 138 -10.26 2.93 -0.57
C GLN A 138 -10.23 2.22 0.79
N PHE A 139 -10.42 2.95 1.89
CA PHE A 139 -10.32 2.43 3.26
C PHE A 139 -11.60 2.58 4.10
N GLY A 140 -12.60 3.32 3.61
CA GLY A 140 -13.85 3.58 4.33
C GLY A 140 -14.92 2.49 4.19
N GLN A 141 -14.73 1.52 3.29
CA GLN A 141 -15.64 0.38 3.12
C GLN A 141 -15.36 -0.81 4.07
N ASP A 142 -14.28 -0.77 4.85
CA ASP A 142 -13.94 -1.80 5.86
C ASP A 142 -14.73 -1.64 7.18
N LYS A 143 -15.99 -1.21 7.12
CA LYS A 143 -16.89 -1.09 8.29
C LYS A 143 -18.09 -2.01 8.19
#